data_AF-A0A7C6IIE4-F1
#
_entry.id   AF-A0A7C6IIE4-F1
#
_cell.length_a   1.000
_cell.length_b   1.000
_cell.length_c   1.000
_cell.angle_alpha   90.00
_cell.angle_beta   90.00
_cell.angle_gamma   90.00
#
_symmetry.space_group_name_H-M   'P 1'
#
loop_
_entity.id
_entity.type
_entity.pdbx_description
1 polymer ?
#
loop_
_entity_poly.entity_id
_entity_poly.type
_entity_poly.pdbx_seq_one_letter_code
_entity_poly.pdbx_strand_id
1 'polypeptide(L)' 'MTRGFVAPSGKNLVCIPAFTDVVIDGDERTAIKLIIESK' A
#
# COMPACT_ATOMS: atom_id res chain seq x y z
N MET A 1 -9.46 1.26 -14.47
CA MET A 1 -9.64 -0.21 -14.45
C MET A 1 -8.65 -0.83 -13.47
N THR A 2 -9.00 -1.03 -12.18
CA THR A 2 -8.22 -1.88 -11.24
C THR A 2 -9.07 -2.32 -10.03
N ARG A 3 -10.25 -2.90 -10.28
CA ARG A 3 -11.11 -3.48 -9.22
C ARG A 3 -11.04 -5.01 -9.16
N GLY A 4 -10.03 -5.61 -9.80
CA GLY A 4 -9.98 -7.06 -10.05
C GLY A 4 -8.62 -7.73 -9.82
N PHE A 5 -7.65 -7.10 -9.15
CA PHE A 5 -6.35 -7.72 -8.86
C PHE A 5 -6.10 -8.04 -7.38
N VAL A 6 -7.13 -8.00 -6.54
CA VAL A 6 -7.08 -8.62 -5.21
C VAL A 6 -7.90 -9.90 -5.29
N ALA A 7 -7.31 -10.94 -5.88
CA ALA A 7 -7.86 -12.29 -5.76
C ALA A 7 -7.89 -12.63 -4.27
N PRO A 8 -9.06 -12.96 -3.67
CA PRO A 8 -9.13 -13.36 -2.27
C PRO A 8 -8.66 -14.82 -2.16
N SER A 9 -7.38 -15.05 -2.46
CA SER A 9 -6.77 -16.36 -2.30
C SER A 9 -6.38 -16.54 -0.83
N GLY A 10 -7.37 -16.89 0.00
CA GLY A 10 -7.22 -17.69 1.24
C GLY A 10 -6.23 -17.23 2.32
N LYS A 11 -5.66 -16.02 2.22
CA LYS A 11 -4.75 -15.43 3.21
C LYS A 11 -5.42 -14.16 3.72
N ASN A 12 -5.60 -14.04 5.05
CA ASN A 12 -6.07 -12.80 5.66
C ASN A 12 -4.97 -11.75 5.52
N LEU A 13 -4.96 -11.06 4.39
CA LEU A 13 -4.07 -9.93 4.14
C LEU A 13 -4.71 -8.71 4.78
N VAL A 14 -4.16 -8.27 5.91
CA VAL A 14 -4.59 -7.00 6.51
C VAL A 14 -3.78 -5.90 5.83
N CYS A 15 -4.50 -5.03 5.09
CA CYS A 15 -3.91 -3.85 4.46
C CYS A 15 -4.11 -2.64 5.37
N ILE A 16 -3.02 -2.11 5.93
CA ILE A 16 -3.07 -0.90 6.75
C ILE A 16 -2.48 0.25 5.92
N PRO A 17 -3.28 1.27 5.55
CA PRO A 17 -2.77 2.46 4.88
C PRO A 17 -2.01 3.34 5.89
N ALA A 18 -0.83 3.82 5.51
CA ALA A 18 -0.02 4.76 6.28
C ALA A 18 0.53 5.87 5.37
N PHE A 19 0.66 7.08 5.91
CA PHE A 19 1.30 8.19 5.22
C PHE A 19 2.78 8.24 5.59
N THR A 20 3.63 8.50 4.60
CA THR A 20 5.07 8.69 4.81
C THR A 20 5.57 9.75 3.84
N ASP A 21 6.46 10.62 4.30
CA ASP A 21 7.13 11.56 3.42
C ASP A 21 8.29 10.88 2.70
N VAL A 22 8.42 11.15 1.41
CA VAL A 22 9.47 10.62 0.54
C VAL A 22 10.02 11.73 -0.33
N VAL A 23 11.34 11.70 -0.57
CA VAL A 23 11.99 12.61 -1.50
C VAL A 23 11.95 12.00 -2.90
N ILE A 24 11.32 12.68 -3.85
CA ILE A 24 11.27 12.28 -5.26
C ILE A 24 11.74 13.47 -6.09
N ASP A 25 12.77 13.27 -6.91
CA ASP A 25 13.38 14.33 -7.73
C ASP A 25 13.90 15.54 -6.93
N GLY A 26 14.24 15.34 -5.65
CA GLY A 26 14.69 16.41 -4.75
C GLY A 26 13.56 17.15 -4.03
N ASP A 27 12.29 16.87 -4.35
CA ASP A 27 11.12 17.43 -3.69
C ASP A 27 10.56 16.48 -2.62
N GLU A 28 10.18 17.03 -1.46
CA GLU A 28 9.42 16.30 -0.43
C GLU A 28 7.97 16.10 -0.88
N ARG A 29 7.53 14.83 -0.91
CA ARG A 29 6.17 14.45 -1.28
C ARG A 29 5.59 13.48 -0.26
N THR A 30 4.32 13.64 0.07
CA THR A 30 3.61 12.68 0.92
C THR A 30 3.16 11.47 0.09
N ALA A 31 3.69 10.30 0.43
CA ALA A 31 3.32 9.02 -0.17
C ALA A 31 2.36 8.24 0.72
N ILE A 32 1.58 7.35 0.10
CA ILE A 32 0.73 6.37 0.78
C ILE A 32 1.41 5.01 0.70
N LYS A 33 1.74 4.44 1.85
CA LYS A 33 2.28 3.08 1.99
C LYS A 33 1.16 2.14 2.41
N LEU A 34 1.05 1.01 1.70
CA LEU A 34 0.18 -0.10 2.09
C LEU A 34 1.04 -1.12 2.83
N ILE A 35 0.82 -1.25 4.14
CA ILE A 35 1.48 -2.27 4.95
C ILE A 35 0.67 -3.56 4.77
N ILE A 36 1.33 -4.62 4.30
CA ILE A 36 0.73 -5.93 4.06
C ILE A 36 1.21 -6.89 5.14
N GLU A 37 0.32 -7.28 6.06
CA GLU A 37 0.57 -8.36 7.00
C GLU A 37 -0.13 -9.64 6.48
N SER A 38 0.61 -10.74 6.37
CA SER A 38 0.05 -12.06 6.12
C SER A 38 0.02 -12.81 7.44
N LYS A 39 -1.17 -13.06 7.99
CA LYS A 39 -1.36 -13.95 9.14
C LYS A 39 -1.59 -15.39 8.71
#